data_AF-A0A7J8QQV8-F1
#
_entry.id   AF-A0A7J8QQV8-F1
#
_cell.length_a   1.000
_cell.length_b   1.000
_cell.length_c   1.000
_cell.angle_alpha   90.00
_cell.angle_beta   90.00
_cell.angle_gamma   90.00
#
_symmetry.space_group_name_H-M   'P 1'
#
loop_
_entity.id
_entity.type
_entity.pdbx_description
1 polymer ?
#
loop_
_entity_poly.entity_id
_entity_poly.type
_entity_poly.pdbx_seq_one_letter_code
_entity_poly.pdbx_strand_id
1 'polypeptide(L)'
;IQVQSPGSGLRPSAPPAVPHGDSLNFEPTSPSAVSANSGHFSRQESSDSYVGSSPPKSEGRTIYYHVADENGEVDDEAVEGYSFSFKGNGVDELTHKLKEETGLEDVVVCTRSPLNGKLFPLRLQLPPNNSDMHVVVVPLASK
;
A
#
# COMPACT_ATOMS: atom_id res chain seq x y z
N ILE A 1 33.58 -56.23 -38.78
CA ILE A 1 33.53 -57.18 -37.65
C ILE A 1 32.33 -56.84 -36.78
N GLN A 2 31.34 -57.74 -36.70
CA GLN A 2 30.30 -57.74 -35.69
C GLN A 2 30.91 -58.08 -34.33
N VAL A 3 30.36 -57.55 -33.24
CA VAL A 3 30.03 -58.28 -32.00
C VAL A 3 29.23 -57.34 -31.07
N GLN A 4 27.91 -57.51 -30.96
CA GLN A 4 27.17 -58.34 -29.99
C GLN A 4 26.90 -57.62 -28.64
N SER A 5 25.62 -57.32 -28.39
CA SER A 5 25.05 -57.11 -27.05
C SER A 5 24.98 -58.46 -26.32
N PRO A 6 25.07 -58.51 -24.97
CA PRO A 6 23.83 -58.54 -24.18
C PRO A 6 23.94 -57.91 -22.78
N GLY A 7 22.82 -57.48 -22.21
CA GLY A 7 22.80 -56.97 -20.84
C GLY A 7 21.40 -56.60 -20.36
N SER A 8 20.63 -57.59 -19.95
CA SER A 8 19.40 -57.46 -19.18
C SER A 8 19.66 -56.72 -17.86
N GLY A 9 18.91 -55.65 -17.59
CA GLY A 9 19.02 -54.90 -16.33
C GLY A 9 17.82 -53.99 -16.09
N LEU A 10 16.88 -54.47 -15.27
CA LEU A 10 16.04 -53.72 -14.32
C LEU A 10 15.16 -52.58 -14.86
N ARG A 11 13.88 -52.94 -15.06
CA ARG A 11 12.71 -52.05 -15.12
C ARG A 11 12.69 -51.06 -13.93
N PRO A 12 12.54 -49.74 -14.13
CA PRO A 12 12.23 -48.82 -13.05
C PRO A 12 10.82 -49.12 -12.51
N SER A 13 10.74 -49.48 -11.23
CA SER A 13 9.49 -49.57 -10.49
C SER A 13 8.84 -48.18 -10.39
N ALA A 14 7.58 -48.08 -10.82
CA ALA A 14 6.75 -46.89 -10.71
C ALA A 14 6.59 -46.45 -9.23
N PRO A 15 6.42 -45.14 -8.95
CA PRO A 15 6.18 -44.66 -7.60
C PRO A 15 4.77 -45.08 -7.12
N PRO A 16 4.56 -45.29 -5.81
CA PRO A 16 3.25 -45.59 -5.27
C PRO A 16 2.30 -44.39 -5.44
N ALA A 17 1.09 -44.66 -5.92
CA ALA A 17 0.03 -43.67 -6.03
C ALA A 17 -0.41 -43.21 -4.64
N VAL A 18 -0.32 -41.90 -4.39
CA VAL A 18 -0.96 -41.24 -3.25
C VAL A 18 -2.48 -41.24 -3.44
N PRO A 19 -3.29 -41.66 -2.45
CA PRO A 19 -4.73 -41.48 -2.52
C PRO A 19 -5.06 -40.00 -2.33
N HIS A 20 -5.48 -39.35 -3.41
CA HIS A 20 -6.11 -38.03 -3.36
C HIS A 20 -7.52 -38.20 -2.77
N GLY A 21 -7.71 -37.80 -1.52
CA GLY A 21 -9.02 -37.70 -0.90
C GLY A 21 -9.70 -36.42 -1.38
N ASP A 22 -10.45 -36.50 -2.48
CA ASP A 22 -11.41 -35.46 -2.86
C ASP A 22 -12.78 -36.12 -3.00
N SER A 23 -13.54 -36.08 -1.91
CA SER A 23 -14.93 -36.54 -1.85
C SER A 23 -15.83 -35.35 -1.58
N LEU A 24 -16.06 -34.53 -2.62
CA LEU A 24 -17.19 -33.59 -2.63
C LEU A 24 -18.48 -34.36 -2.93
N ASN A 25 -19.05 -34.99 -1.90
CA ASN A 25 -20.38 -35.56 -1.97
C ASN A 25 -21.42 -34.44 -1.76
N PHE A 26 -21.81 -33.77 -2.85
CA PHE A 26 -23.00 -32.92 -2.86
C PHE A 26 -24.24 -33.80 -2.90
N GLU A 27 -24.80 -34.09 -1.73
CA GLU A 27 -26.15 -34.65 -1.61
C GLU A 27 -27.10 -33.50 -1.21
N PRO A 28 -28.08 -33.13 -2.06
CA PRO A 28 -29.07 -32.14 -1.71
C PRO A 28 -30.33 -32.85 -1.22
N THR A 29 -30.46 -33.07 0.08
CA THR A 29 -31.75 -33.43 0.67
C THR A 29 -32.31 -32.27 1.51
N SER A 30 -33.52 -31.90 1.12
CA SER A 30 -34.45 -30.89 1.61
C SER A 30 -34.51 -30.63 3.13
N PRO A 31 -35.00 -29.44 3.53
CA PRO A 31 -34.89 -28.93 4.90
C PRO A 31 -35.98 -29.48 5.81
N SER A 32 -35.63 -29.87 7.04
CA SER A 32 -36.57 -29.90 8.16
C SER A 32 -35.90 -29.98 9.53
N ALA A 33 -36.54 -29.24 10.44
CA ALA A 33 -36.52 -29.37 11.91
C ALA A 33 -35.34 -28.76 12.69
N VAL A 34 -35.58 -27.51 13.08
CA VAL A 34 -35.27 -26.89 14.38
C VAL A 34 -34.76 -27.83 15.50
N SER A 35 -33.68 -27.46 16.18
CA SER A 35 -33.66 -27.35 17.65
C SER A 35 -32.36 -26.69 18.13
N ALA A 36 -32.52 -25.84 19.15
CA ALA A 36 -31.56 -24.86 19.62
C ALA A 36 -30.34 -25.46 20.34
N ASN A 37 -29.17 -24.84 20.11
CA ASN A 37 -28.27 -24.55 21.22
C ASN A 37 -27.86 -23.07 21.15
N SER A 38 -28.10 -22.40 22.28
CA SER A 38 -27.79 -21.01 22.52
C SER A 38 -26.35 -20.94 22.99
N GLY A 39 -25.43 -20.73 22.04
CA GLY A 39 -24.10 -20.17 22.30
C GLY A 39 -24.17 -18.69 21.99
N HIS A 40 -24.37 -17.87 23.02
CA HIS A 40 -24.47 -16.42 22.94
C HIS A 40 -23.14 -15.81 22.48
N PHE A 41 -22.90 -15.77 21.17
CA PHE A 41 -21.93 -14.86 20.57
C PHE A 41 -22.55 -13.46 20.68
N SER A 42 -21.88 -12.60 21.46
CA SER A 42 -22.32 -11.25 21.73
C SER A 42 -22.63 -10.54 20.42
N ARG A 43 -23.90 -10.17 20.27
CA ARG A 43 -24.41 -9.32 19.20
C ARG A 43 -23.67 -7.99 19.32
N GLN A 44 -22.64 -7.77 18.50
CA GLN A 44 -22.01 -6.45 18.37
C GLN A 44 -23.01 -5.52 17.67
N GLU A 45 -23.86 -4.87 18.45
CA GLU A 45 -24.58 -3.67 18.03
C GLU A 45 -23.77 -2.44 18.44
N SER A 46 -23.14 -1.84 17.42
CA SER A 46 -23.16 -0.40 17.09
C SER A 46 -22.78 0.64 18.15
N SER A 47 -21.59 1.23 17.99
CA SER A 47 -21.28 2.65 18.24
C SER A 47 -20.11 3.00 17.31
N ASP A 48 -20.07 4.03 16.49
CA ASP A 48 -20.84 5.27 16.40
C ASP A 48 -20.89 5.62 14.91
N SER A 49 -21.93 6.32 14.51
CA SER A 49 -22.08 6.89 13.18
C SER A 49 -20.86 7.72 12.79
N TYR A 50 -20.01 7.22 11.88
CA TYR A 50 -19.25 8.13 11.03
C TYR A 50 -20.27 8.75 10.08
N VAL A 51 -20.85 9.85 10.56
CA VAL A 51 -21.61 10.85 9.81
C VAL A 51 -21.11 10.86 8.39
N GLY A 52 -22.05 10.69 7.45
CA GLY A 52 -21.84 10.86 6.02
C GLY A 52 -20.97 12.07 5.74
N SER A 53 -19.69 11.78 5.58
CA SER A 53 -18.71 12.67 4.99
C SER A 53 -17.87 11.72 4.16
N SER A 54 -18.45 11.35 3.00
CA SER A 54 -17.58 11.24 1.82
C SER A 54 -16.65 12.45 1.92
N PRO A 55 -15.31 12.25 1.98
CA PRO A 55 -14.39 13.38 2.04
C PRO A 55 -14.87 14.39 1.00
N PRO A 56 -15.05 15.67 1.37
CA PRO A 56 -15.59 16.67 0.45
C PRO A 56 -14.83 16.48 -0.84
N LYS A 57 -15.54 16.18 -1.96
CA LYS A 57 -14.93 15.83 -3.25
C LYS A 57 -13.72 16.72 -3.43
N SER A 58 -12.54 16.19 -3.12
CA SER A 58 -11.36 17.01 -3.00
C SER A 58 -10.96 17.21 -4.44
N GLU A 59 -11.50 18.27 -5.03
CA GLU A 59 -11.12 18.69 -6.36
C GLU A 59 -9.62 19.01 -6.22
N GLY A 60 -8.75 18.20 -6.82
CA GLY A 60 -7.30 18.28 -6.63
C GLY A 60 -6.64 16.93 -6.33
N ARG A 61 -5.32 16.98 -6.12
CA ARG A 61 -4.48 15.83 -5.74
C ARG A 61 -4.20 15.83 -4.25
N THR A 62 -3.98 14.65 -3.65
CA THR A 62 -3.50 14.57 -2.27
C THR A 62 -1.98 14.67 -2.25
N ILE A 63 -1.46 15.63 -1.50
CA ILE A 63 -0.02 15.75 -1.22
C ILE A 63 0.23 15.13 0.14
N TYR A 64 1.03 14.07 0.17
CA TYR A 64 1.59 13.49 1.39
C TYR A 64 2.97 14.08 1.61
N TYR A 65 3.23 14.64 2.79
CA TYR A 65 4.49 15.27 3.08
C TYR A 65 5.06 14.87 4.44
N HIS A 66 6.39 14.81 4.48
CA HIS A 66 7.16 14.67 5.71
C HIS A 66 8.11 15.85 5.82
N VAL A 67 8.31 16.37 7.03
CA VAL A 67 9.32 17.40 7.29
C VAL A 67 10.62 16.69 7.63
N ALA A 68 11.67 16.95 6.86
CA ALA A 68 13.01 16.45 7.17
C ALA A 68 13.59 17.22 8.36
N ASP A 69 14.47 16.55 9.10
CA ASP A 69 15.23 17.20 10.17
C ASP A 69 16.31 18.14 9.61
N GLU A 70 17.04 18.81 10.52
CA GLU A 70 18.15 19.71 10.18
C GLU A 70 19.30 19.00 9.42
N ASN A 71 19.35 17.67 9.52
CA ASN A 71 20.33 16.82 8.87
C ASN A 71 19.86 16.33 7.49
N GLY A 72 18.62 16.65 7.10
CA GLY A 72 17.99 16.25 5.84
C GLY A 72 17.47 14.80 5.85
N GLU A 73 17.44 14.16 7.01
CA GLU A 73 16.89 12.82 7.18
C GLU A 73 15.40 12.89 7.47
N VAL A 74 14.67 11.87 6.99
CA VAL A 74 13.22 11.74 7.19
C VAL A 74 13.00 10.55 8.09
N ASP A 75 12.28 10.78 9.19
CA ASP A 75 11.83 9.68 10.03
C ASP A 75 10.69 8.92 9.32
N ASP A 76 11.06 7.83 8.65
CA ASP A 76 10.12 6.93 7.98
C ASP A 76 9.23 6.15 8.99
N GLU A 77 9.57 6.18 10.29
CA GLU A 77 8.80 5.51 11.36
C GLU A 77 7.65 6.37 11.91
N ALA A 78 7.57 7.65 11.55
CA ALA A 78 6.43 8.50 11.84
C ALA A 78 5.21 8.02 11.02
N VAL A 79 4.40 7.16 11.64
CA VAL A 79 3.27 6.41 11.06
C VAL A 79 2.20 7.27 10.37
N GLU A 80 2.13 8.57 10.65
CA GLU A 80 1.21 9.50 9.99
C GLU A 80 1.97 10.68 9.37
N GLY A 81 2.38 10.51 8.12
CA GLY A 81 2.77 11.64 7.27
C GLY A 81 1.61 12.62 7.13
N TYR A 82 1.91 13.92 7.16
CA TYR A 82 0.89 14.94 6.98
C TYR A 82 0.34 14.91 5.55
N SER A 83 -0.93 15.31 5.38
CA SER A 83 -1.52 15.38 4.04
C SER A 83 -2.47 16.55 3.87
N PHE A 84 -2.56 17.07 2.65
CA PHE A 84 -3.52 18.09 2.26
C PHE A 84 -3.90 17.95 0.78
N SER A 85 -5.02 18.55 0.41
CA SER A 85 -5.47 18.61 -0.99
C SER A 85 -4.87 19.81 -1.71
N PHE A 86 -4.37 19.60 -2.93
CA PHE A 86 -3.71 20.61 -3.75
C PHE A 86 -4.27 20.63 -5.17
N LYS A 87 -4.64 21.80 -5.67
CA LYS A 87 -5.20 21.98 -7.03
C LYS A 87 -4.21 22.53 -8.06
N GLY A 88 -3.04 22.98 -7.61
CA GLY A 88 -2.06 23.61 -8.49
C GLY A 88 -1.27 22.60 -9.32
N ASN A 89 -0.49 23.15 -10.25
CA ASN A 89 0.39 22.37 -11.13
C ASN A 89 1.87 22.78 -10.94
N GLY A 90 2.11 23.96 -10.38
CA GLY A 90 3.44 24.49 -10.13
C GLY A 90 4.06 23.98 -8.83
N VAL A 91 5.38 23.82 -8.84
CA VAL A 91 6.16 23.60 -7.61
C VAL A 91 6.16 24.87 -6.76
N ASP A 92 6.13 26.05 -7.37
CA ASP A 92 6.08 27.33 -6.65
C ASP A 92 4.82 27.43 -5.77
N GLU A 93 3.64 27.19 -6.36
CA GLU A 93 2.37 27.13 -5.64
C GLU A 93 2.38 26.06 -4.54
N LEU A 94 2.94 24.88 -4.82
CA LEU A 94 3.07 23.81 -3.83
C LEU A 94 4.00 24.22 -2.68
N THR A 95 5.11 24.89 -2.99
CA THR A 95 6.08 25.37 -2.02
C THR A 95 5.46 26.43 -1.13
N HIS A 96 4.74 27.40 -1.70
CA HIS A 96 4.00 28.41 -0.94
C HIS A 96 2.99 27.75 0.01
N LYS A 97 2.22 26.79 -0.50
CA LYS A 97 1.26 26.06 0.32
C LYS A 97 1.94 25.30 1.45
N LEU A 98 3.06 24.64 1.20
CA LEU A 98 3.83 23.94 2.23
C LEU A 98 4.42 24.90 3.27
N LYS A 99 4.85 26.10 2.90
CA LYS A 99 5.29 27.14 3.86
C LYS A 99 4.14 27.54 4.79
N GLU A 100 2.93 27.72 4.26
CA GLU A 100 1.74 28.03 5.07
C GLU A 100 1.37 26.88 6.02
N GLU A 101 1.39 25.63 5.53
CA GLU A 101 1.00 24.46 6.33
C GLU A 101 2.04 24.10 7.41
N THR A 102 3.34 24.28 7.11
CA THR A 102 4.43 23.94 8.05
C THR A 102 4.86 25.12 8.93
N GLY A 103 4.51 26.36 8.58
CA GLY A 103 4.95 27.57 9.27
C GLY A 103 6.44 27.90 9.07
N LEU A 104 7.10 27.29 8.08
CA LEU A 104 8.52 27.49 7.78
C LEU A 104 8.71 28.65 6.78
N GLU A 105 9.70 29.51 7.01
CA GLU A 105 9.97 30.67 6.14
C GLU A 105 10.53 30.26 4.77
N ASP A 106 11.52 29.38 4.76
CA ASP A 106 12.18 28.90 3.54
C ASP A 106 12.35 27.38 3.55
N VAL A 107 11.81 26.75 2.51
CA VAL A 107 11.78 25.29 2.37
C VAL A 107 12.11 24.89 0.94
N VAL A 108 12.71 23.71 0.80
CA VAL A 108 12.87 23.03 -0.48
C VAL A 108 11.97 21.80 -0.47
N VAL A 109 11.13 21.70 -1.49
CA VAL A 109 10.28 20.52 -1.70
C VAL A 109 11.07 19.49 -2.49
N CYS A 110 11.26 18.31 -1.91
CA CYS A 110 12.00 17.20 -2.48
C CYS A 110 11.10 15.99 -2.71
N THR A 111 11.48 15.11 -3.62
CA THR A 111 10.95 13.75 -3.73
C THR A 111 12.03 12.75 -3.37
N ARG A 112 11.64 11.63 -2.78
CA ARG A 112 12.55 10.52 -2.50
C ARG A 112 12.60 9.60 -3.70
N SER A 113 13.80 9.34 -4.22
CA SER A 113 13.94 8.38 -5.31
C SER A 113 13.69 6.96 -4.81
N PRO A 114 12.80 6.18 -5.45
CA PRO A 114 12.57 4.79 -5.08
C PRO A 114 13.80 3.88 -5.25
N LEU A 115 14.79 4.32 -6.03
CA LEU A 115 15.95 3.48 -6.39
C LEU A 115 17.06 3.52 -5.34
N ASN A 116 17.21 4.64 -4.64
CA ASN A 116 18.35 4.84 -3.73
C ASN A 116 17.98 5.58 -2.44
N GLY A 117 16.71 5.93 -2.24
CA GLY A 117 16.24 6.66 -1.07
C GLY A 117 16.73 8.11 -0.97
N LYS A 118 17.47 8.62 -1.96
CA LYS A 118 18.00 10.00 -1.93
C LYS A 118 16.91 11.01 -2.25
N LEU A 119 17.01 12.18 -1.62
CA LEU A 119 16.14 13.30 -1.87
C LEU A 119 16.59 14.09 -3.10
N PHE A 120 15.63 14.41 -3.97
CA PHE A 120 15.83 15.21 -5.17
C PHE A 120 14.87 16.40 -5.15
N PRO A 121 15.35 17.65 -5.28
CA PRO A 121 14.47 18.81 -5.28
C PRO A 121 13.53 18.78 -6.49
N LEU A 122 12.26 19.10 -6.26
CA LEU A 122 11.28 19.28 -7.32
C LEU A 122 11.63 20.54 -8.12
N ARG A 123 11.84 20.35 -9.43
CA ARG A 123 12.13 21.44 -10.38
C ARG A 123 11.15 21.47 -11.56
N LEU A 124 10.55 20.33 -11.85
CA LEU A 124 9.59 20.17 -12.93
C LEU A 124 8.18 20.38 -12.40
N GLN A 125 7.27 20.73 -13.29
CA GLN A 125 5.84 20.80 -12.97
C GLN A 125 5.36 19.46 -12.38
N LEU A 126 4.37 19.55 -11.49
CA LEU A 126 3.81 18.37 -10.85
C LEU A 126 3.17 17.45 -11.89
N PRO A 127 3.15 16.12 -11.68
CA PRO A 127 2.57 15.18 -12.63
C PRO A 127 1.17 15.61 -13.09
N PRO A 128 0.85 15.54 -14.40
CA PRO A 128 -0.51 15.77 -14.85
C PRO A 128 -1.46 14.69 -14.26
N ASN A 129 -2.77 14.98 -14.23
CA ASN A 129 -3.86 14.07 -13.78
C ASN A 129 -4.24 14.07 -12.29
N ASN A 130 -3.82 15.07 -11.51
CA ASN A 130 -4.14 15.15 -10.08
C ASN A 130 -3.79 13.87 -9.29
N SER A 131 -2.74 13.16 -9.72
CA SER A 131 -2.26 11.98 -9.02
C SER A 131 -1.66 12.37 -7.67
N ASP A 132 -1.92 11.53 -6.66
CA ASP A 132 -1.33 11.70 -5.34
C ASP A 132 0.20 11.65 -5.40
N MET A 133 0.84 12.39 -4.50
CA MET A 133 2.29 12.56 -4.52
C MET A 133 2.86 12.60 -3.11
N HIS A 134 3.99 11.92 -2.93
CA HIS A 134 4.79 11.98 -1.70
C HIS A 134 5.96 12.94 -1.87
N VAL A 135 6.11 13.87 -0.93
CA VAL A 135 7.18 14.86 -0.90
C VAL A 135 7.82 14.94 0.47
N VAL A 136 9.00 15.52 0.49
CA VAL A 136 9.76 15.81 1.70
C VAL A 136 10.04 17.30 1.72
N VAL A 137 9.67 17.96 2.82
CA VAL A 137 9.93 19.37 3.08
C VAL A 137 11.24 19.46 3.81
N VAL A 138 12.25 20.06 3.18
CA VAL A 138 13.55 20.31 3.81
C VAL A 138 13.62 21.78 4.20
N PRO A 139 13.63 22.13 5.50
CA PRO A 139 13.85 23.50 5.94
C PRO A 139 15.23 23.99 5.48
N LEU A 140 15.28 25.18 4.90
CA LEU A 140 16.56 25.85 4.69
C LEU A 140 16.92 26.52 6.01
N ALA A 141 17.94 26.00 6.71
CA ALA A 141 18.45 26.66 7.90
C ALA A 141 18.91 28.08 7.51
N SER A 142 18.30 29.10 8.12
CA SER A 142 18.78 30.47 8.00
C SER A 142 20.21 30.54 8.53
N LYS A 143 21.15 30.82 7.62
CA LYS A 143 22.57 30.98 7.92
C LYS A 143 22.83 32.21 8.79
#